data_AF-A0A5J4PX25-F1
#
_entry.id   AF-A0A5J4PX25-F1
#
_cell.length_a   1.000
_cell.length_b   1.000
_cell.length_c   1.000
_cell.angle_alpha   90.00
_cell.angle_beta   90.00
_cell.angle_gamma   90.00
#
_symmetry.space_group_name_H-M   'P 1'
#
loop_
_entity.id
_entity.type
_entity.pdbx_description
1 polymer ?
#
loop_
_entity_poly.entity_id
_entity_poly.type
_entity_poly.pdbx_seq_one_letter_code
_entity_poly.pdbx_strand_id
1 'polypeptide(L)' 'MNGKYALFYALLKNLTGYEKEAAVYDFTDGRTTHLSDLSDKEYRGICNYLQGIVGLNGNTN' A
#
# COMPACT_ATOMS: atom_id res chain seq x y z
N MET A 1 3.49 -12.08 11.07
CA MET A 1 2.81 -12.16 9.76
C MET A 1 3.87 -12.48 8.70
N ASN A 2 4.02 -13.74 8.30
CA ASN A 2 4.93 -14.17 7.22
C ASN A 2 4.10 -14.45 5.96
N GLY A 3 3.73 -13.39 5.24
CA GLY A 3 3.02 -13.50 3.96
C GLY A 3 3.71 -12.64 2.91
N LYS A 4 3.61 -13.02 1.64
CA LYS A 4 4.19 -12.31 0.49
C LYS A 4 3.92 -10.80 0.50
N TYR A 5 2.82 -10.37 1.12
CA TYR A 5 2.39 -8.97 1.20
C TYR A 5 2.36 -8.39 2.62
N ALA A 6 3.11 -8.97 3.57
CA ALA A 6 3.06 -8.57 4.98
C ALA A 6 3.36 -7.08 5.21
N LEU A 7 4.31 -6.51 4.47
CA LEU A 7 4.67 -5.08 4.58
C LEU A 7 3.50 -4.17 4.18
N PHE A 8 2.86 -4.47 3.04
CA PHE A 8 1.68 -3.74 2.58
C PHE A 8 0.57 -3.72 3.64
N TYR A 9 0.24 -4.88 4.22
CA TYR A 9 -0.80 -4.94 5.26
C TYR A 9 -0.38 -4.25 6.56
N ALA A 10 0.89 -4.26 6.93
CA ALA A 10 1.39 -3.52 8.07
C ALA A 10 1.23 -2.00 7.87
N LEU A 11 1.51 -1.49 6.67
CA LEU A 11 1.33 -0.08 6.32
C LEU A 11 -0.15 0.30 6.27
N LEU A 12 -0.98 -0.52 5.62
CA LEU A 12 -2.41 -0.28 5.52
C LEU A 12 -3.09 -0.19 6.89
N LYS A 13 -2.65 -1.00 7.87
CA LYS A 13 -3.15 -0.91 9.25
C LYS A 13 -2.90 0.45 9.92
N ASN A 14 -1.86 1.16 9.53
CA ASN A 14 -1.59 2.52 10.03
C ASN A 14 -2.44 3.58 9.32
N LEU A 15 -3.08 3.23 8.20
CA LEU A 15 -3.99 4.08 7.45
C LEU A 15 -5.43 3.64 7.72
N THR A 16 -5.93 3.95 8.92
CA THR A 16 -7.27 3.55 9.36
C THR A 16 -8.33 4.19 8.45
N GLY A 17 -9.08 3.37 7.71
CA GLY A 17 -10.09 3.82 6.75
C GLY A 17 -9.67 3.72 5.28
N TYR A 18 -8.44 3.30 4.98
CA TYR A 18 -8.01 3.04 3.61
C TYR A 18 -8.21 1.57 3.25
N GLU A 19 -9.06 1.30 2.25
CA GLU A 19 -9.34 -0.07 1.80
C GLU A 19 -8.18 -0.62 0.95
N LYS A 20 -7.92 -1.93 1.04
CA LYS A 20 -6.81 -2.53 0.27
C LYS A 20 -7.04 -2.41 -1.23
N GLU A 21 -8.28 -2.59 -1.68
CA GLU A 21 -8.66 -2.54 -3.09
C GLU A 21 -8.46 -1.13 -3.62
N ALA A 22 -8.89 -0.12 -2.87
CA ALA A 22 -8.70 1.29 -3.21
C ALA A 22 -7.21 1.64 -3.33
N ALA A 23 -6.39 1.23 -2.37
CA ALA A 23 -4.93 1.47 -2.42
C ALA A 23 -4.27 0.89 -3.67
N VAL A 24 -4.67 -0.33 -4.07
CA VAL A 24 -4.11 -0.98 -5.28
C VAL A 24 -4.68 -0.36 -6.55
N TYR A 25 -5.96 -0.04 -6.57
CA TYR A 25 -6.62 0.61 -7.70
C TYR A 25 -6.02 1.98 -7.98
N ASP A 26 -5.90 2.82 -6.95
CA ASP A 26 -5.34 4.17 -7.05
C ASP A 26 -3.88 4.13 -7.51
N PHE A 27 -3.07 3.24 -6.93
CA PHE A 27 -1.65 3.13 -7.29
C PHE A 27 -1.45 2.65 -8.74
N THR A 28 -2.35 1.79 -9.24
CA THR A 28 -2.24 1.21 -10.58
C THR A 28 -3.04 1.95 -11.65
N ASP A 29 -3.55 3.13 -11.33
CA ASP A 29 -4.40 3.92 -12.23
C ASP A 29 -5.59 3.12 -12.79
N GLY A 30 -6.22 2.34 -11.90
CA GLY A 30 -7.39 1.52 -12.20
C GLY A 30 -7.12 0.18 -12.88
N ARG A 31 -5.86 -0.22 -13.09
CA ARG A 31 -5.51 -1.49 -13.76
C ARG A 31 -5.96 -2.73 -13.00
N THR A 32 -5.85 -2.75 -11.67
CA THR A 32 -6.18 -3.91 -10.84
C THR A 32 -6.48 -3.50 -9.39
N THR A 33 -7.19 -4.36 -8.66
CA THR A 33 -7.42 -4.25 -7.21
C THR A 33 -6.66 -5.34 -6.42
N HIS A 34 -5.90 -6.20 -7.11
CA HIS A 34 -5.27 -7.38 -6.54
C HIS A 34 -3.73 -7.25 -6.51
N LEU A 35 -3.15 -7.44 -5.32
CA LEU A 35 -1.68 -7.43 -5.13
C LEU A 35 -0.96 -8.54 -5.91
N SER A 36 -1.65 -9.64 -6.23
CA SER A 36 -1.11 -10.73 -7.05
C SER A 36 -0.81 -10.31 -8.49
N ASP A 37 -1.47 -9.26 -8.97
CA ASP A 37 -1.33 -8.75 -10.35
C ASP A 37 -0.25 -7.67 -10.45
N LEU A 38 0.42 -7.38 -9.33
CA LEU A 38 1.59 -6.51 -9.27
C LEU A 38 2.86 -7.35 -9.48
N SER A 39 3.75 -6.84 -10.31
CA SER A 39 5.15 -7.27 -10.33
C SER A 39 5.84 -6.95 -9.01
N ASP A 40 6.98 -7.59 -8.71
CA ASP A 40 7.75 -7.29 -7.50
C ASP A 40 8.20 -5.82 -7.43
N LYS A 41 8.42 -5.19 -8.59
CA LYS A 41 8.73 -3.75 -8.68
C LYS A 41 7.53 -2.90 -8.29
N GLU A 42 6.34 -3.21 -8.80
CA GLU A 42 5.10 -2.50 -8.45
C GLU A 42 4.73 -2.72 -6.99
N TYR A 43 4.90 -3.93 -6.47
CA TYR A 43 4.68 -4.23 -5.06
C TYR A 43 5.58 -3.37 -4.13
N ARG A 44 6.86 -3.22 -4.49
CA ARG A 44 7.76 -2.29 -3.77
C ARG A 44 7.33 -0.84 -3.93
N GLY A 45 6.88 -0.46 -5.13
CA GLY A 45 6.36 0.88 -5.42
C GLY A 45 5.18 1.27 -4.55
N ILE A 46 4.16 0.41 -4.45
CA ILE A 46 2.97 0.67 -3.63
C ILE A 46 3.32 0.71 -2.13
N CYS A 47 4.25 -0.12 -1.65
CA CYS A 47 4.71 -0.04 -0.27
C CYS A 47 5.44 1.27 0.03
N ASN A 48 6.23 1.79 -0.91
CA ASN A 48 6.89 3.10 -0.76
C ASN A 48 5.87 4.25 -0.79
N TYR A 49 4.87 4.17 -1.66
CA TYR A 49 3.76 5.12 -1.73
C TYR A 49 3.01 5.20 -0.38
N LEU A 50 2.59 4.05 0.16
CA LEU A 50 1.91 3.99 1.46
C LEU A 50 2.80 4.45 2.62
N GLN A 51 4.10 4.13 2.60
CA GLN A 51 5.05 4.66 3.59
C GLN A 51 5.13 6.19 3.54
N GLY A 52 5.09 6.79 2.35
CA GLY A 52 5.03 8.24 2.19
C GLY A 52 3.79 8.83 2.88
N ILE A 53 2.62 8.22 2.68
CA ILE A 53 1.38 8.67 3.31
C ILE A 53 1.44 8.51 4.84
N VAL A 54 1.87 7.34 5.35
CA VAL A 54 2.04 7.09 6.79
C VAL A 54 3.05 8.04 7.42
N GLY A 55 4.17 8.29 6.75
CA GLY A 55 5.22 9.20 7.21
C GLY A 55 4.77 10.66 7.27
N LEU A 56 3.96 11.11 6.31
CA LEU A 56 3.34 12.45 6.34
C LEU A 56 2.34 12.59 7.50
N ASN A 57 1.56 11.54 7.79
CA ASN A 57 0.65 11.51 8.94
C ASN A 57 1.37 11.46 10.31
N GLY A 58 2.69 11.16 10.33
CA GLY A 58 3.51 11.10 11.54
C GLY A 58 4.38 12.33 11.79
N ASN A 59 4.45 13.28 10.86
CA ASN A 59 5.22 14.52 10.99
C ASN A 59 4.36 15.75 10.69
N THR A 60 3.36 15.97 11.54
CA THR A 60 2.80 17.31 11.77
C THR A 60 3.31 17.78 13.14
N ASN A 61 4.50 18.38 13.15
CA ASN A 61 4.92 19.36 14.16
C ASN A 61 4.82 20.75 13.53
#